data_AF-A0A846M4X7-F1
#
_entry.id   AF-A0A846M4X7-F1
#
_cell.length_a   1.000
_cell.length_b   1.000
_cell.length_c   1.000
_cell.angle_alpha   90.00
_cell.angle_beta   90.00
_cell.angle_gamma   90.00
#
_symmetry.space_group_name_H-M   'P 1'
#
loop_
_entity.id
_entity.type
_entity.pdbx_description
1 polymer ?
#
loop_
_entity_poly.entity_id
_entity_poly.type
_entity_poly.pdbx_seq_one_letter_code
_entity_poly.pdbx_strand_id
1 'polypeptide(L)' 'MSFANDVQARLLNALFDAAHPMSVTELETQLRVTRRDLWSAVRAQAVLGNVRKGQPLQLTAAARAAIAAGRAAHPAAVAA' A
#
# COMPACT_ATOMS: atom_id res chain seq x y z
N MET A 1 -8.39 -8.29 -12.72
CA MET A 1 -8.33 -7.47 -11.50
C MET A 1 -8.59 -6.02 -11.90
N SER A 2 -9.44 -5.26 -11.21
CA SER A 2 -9.71 -3.84 -11.56
C SER A 2 -8.46 -2.99 -11.29
N PHE A 3 -8.20 -1.96 -12.12
CA PHE A 3 -7.08 -1.01 -11.93
C PHE A 3 -7.03 -0.44 -10.50
N ALA A 4 -8.20 -0.12 -9.92
CA ALA A 4 -8.27 0.40 -8.56
C ALA A 4 -7.83 -0.63 -7.49
N ASN A 5 -8.03 -1.93 -7.73
CA ASN A 5 -7.56 -2.99 -6.83
C ASN A 5 -6.06 -3.21 -7.00
N ASP A 6 -5.54 -3.08 -8.22
CA ASP A 6 -4.10 -3.15 -8.50
C ASP A 6 -3.33 -2.03 -7.77
N VAL A 7 -3.79 -0.78 -7.90
CA VAL A 7 -3.15 0.37 -7.22
C VAL A 7 -3.16 0.21 -5.69
N GLN A 8 -4.23 -0.33 -5.11
CA GLN A 8 -4.30 -0.59 -3.67
C GLN A 8 -3.29 -1.65 -3.21
N ALA A 9 -3.18 -2.77 -3.93
CA ALA A 9 -2.21 -3.81 -3.60
C ALA A 9 -0.77 -3.30 -3.72
N ARG A 10 -0.47 -2.57 -4.81
CA ARG A 10 0.86 -1.98 -5.05
C ARG A 10 1.23 -0.93 -4.00
N LEU A 11 0.27 -0.11 -3.54
CA LEU A 11 0.46 0.82 -2.42
C LEU A 11 0.87 0.10 -1.13
N LEU A 12 0.15 -0.96 -0.76
CA LEU A 12 0.44 -1.72 0.45
C LEU A 12 1.82 -2.37 0.39
N ASN A 13 2.18 -2.95 -0.77
CA ASN A 13 3.49 -3.54 -0.99
C ASN A 13 4.61 -2.50 -0.93
N ALA A 14 4.46 -1.35 -1.58
CA ALA A 14 5.46 -0.28 -1.54
C ALA A 14 5.74 0.20 -0.11
N LEU A 15 4.69 0.42 0.70
CA LEU A 15 4.84 0.81 2.10
C LEU A 15 5.43 -0.30 2.99
N PHE A 16 5.21 -1.57 2.63
CA PHE A 16 5.79 -2.71 3.33
C PHE A 16 7.30 -2.82 3.02
N ASP A 17 7.66 -2.76 1.74
CA ASP A 17 9.01 -2.95 1.23
C ASP A 17 9.94 -1.79 1.61
N ALA A 18 9.44 -0.56 1.66
CA ALA A 18 10.22 0.60 2.11
C ALA A 18 10.61 0.50 3.60
N ALA A 19 9.88 -0.28 4.40
CA ALA A 19 10.02 -0.39 5.86
C ALA A 19 9.88 0.92 6.68
N HIS A 20 9.87 2.10 6.04
CA HIS A 20 9.68 3.43 6.63
C HIS A 20 8.41 4.13 6.08
N PRO A 21 7.88 5.15 6.78
CA PRO A 21 6.81 5.98 6.24
C PRO A 21 7.20 6.68 4.94
N MET A 22 6.28 6.82 3.99
CA MET A 22 6.53 7.45 2.69
C MET A 22 5.59 8.64 2.44
N SER A 23 6.09 9.68 1.79
CA SER A 23 5.26 10.78 1.31
C SER A 23 4.37 10.36 0.13
N VAL A 24 3.31 11.13 -0.10
CA VAL A 24 2.42 10.94 -1.27
C VAL A 24 3.21 11.10 -2.58
N THR A 25 4.17 12.03 -2.63
CA THR A 25 4.96 12.31 -3.84
C THR A 25 5.94 11.18 -4.18
N GLU A 26 6.55 10.56 -3.18
CA GLU A 26 7.39 9.38 -3.38
C GLU A 26 6.58 8.21 -3.92
N LEU A 27 5.41 7.93 -3.32
CA LEU A 27 4.52 6.85 -3.75
C LEU A 27 3.95 7.09 -5.16
N GLU A 28 3.59 8.33 -5.49
CA GLU A 28 3.14 8.73 -6.83
C GLU A 28 4.20 8.38 -7.89
N THR A 29 5.45 8.75 -7.61
CA THR A 29 6.60 8.51 -8.50
C THR A 29 6.91 7.02 -8.63
N GLN A 30 6.97 6.30 -7.51
CA GLN A 30 7.30 4.87 -7.49
C GLN A 30 6.23 4.01 -8.17
N LEU A 31 4.95 4.33 -7.95
CA LEU A 31 3.84 3.55 -8.48
C LEU A 31 3.43 3.98 -9.90
N ARG A 32 3.93 5.12 -10.40
CA ARG A 32 3.57 5.69 -11.71
C ARG A 32 2.05 5.85 -11.87
N VAL A 33 1.39 6.36 -10.83
CA VAL A 33 -0.07 6.59 -10.79
C VAL A 33 -0.36 8.07 -10.59
N THR A 34 -1.58 8.52 -10.87
CA THR A 34 -1.96 9.90 -10.57
C THR A 34 -2.18 10.10 -9.06
N ARG A 35 -2.01 11.34 -8.55
CA ARG A 35 -2.44 11.67 -7.17
C ARG A 35 -3.89 11.30 -6.89
N ARG A 36 -4.78 11.45 -7.87
CA ARG A 36 -6.20 11.15 -7.69
C ARG A 36 -6.39 9.67 -7.37
N ASP A 37 -5.74 8.79 -8.13
CA ASP A 37 -5.83 7.34 -7.93
C ASP A 37 -5.17 6.91 -6.63
N LEU A 38 -4.00 7.49 -6.33
CA LEU A 38 -3.30 7.24 -5.07
C LEU A 38 -4.14 7.65 -3.86
N TRP A 39 -4.76 8.83 -3.86
CA TRP A 39 -5.65 9.27 -2.79
C TRP A 39 -6.93 8.45 -2.68
N SER A 40 -7.42 7.90 -3.79
CA SER A 40 -8.55 6.96 -3.78
C SER A 40 -8.14 5.67 -3.06
N ALA A 41 -6.98 5.11 -3.42
CA ALA A 41 -6.42 3.91 -2.79
C ALA A 41 -6.10 4.11 -1.30
N VAL A 42 -5.46 5.22 -0.93
CA VAL A 42 -5.17 5.57 0.47
C VAL A 42 -6.46 5.68 1.28
N ARG A 43 -7.50 6.31 0.73
CA ARG A 43 -8.79 6.42 1.42
C ARG A 43 -9.44 5.05 1.64
N ALA A 44 -9.48 4.21 0.61
CA ALA A 44 -10.02 2.86 0.71
C ALA A 44 -9.27 2.04 1.77
N GLN A 45 -7.93 2.06 1.73
CA GLN A 45 -7.10 1.31 2.69
C GLN A 45 -7.16 1.87 4.11
N ALA A 46 -7.37 3.17 4.27
CA ALA A 46 -7.55 3.76 5.59
C ALA A 46 -8.93 3.43 6.20
N VAL A 47 -9.99 3.28 5.40
CA VAL A 47 -11.29 2.77 5.88
C VAL A 47 -11.15 1.34 6.39
N LEU A 48 -10.32 0.52 5.73
CA LEU A 48 -10.00 -0.84 6.15
C LEU A 48 -9.03 -0.91 7.35
N GLY A 49 -8.53 0.22 7.85
CA GLY A 49 -7.55 0.26 8.94
C GLY A 49 -6.15 -0.21 8.54
N ASN A 50 -5.85 -0.29 7.23
CA ASN A 50 -4.55 -0.76 6.74
C ASN A 50 -3.49 0.35 6.73
N VAL A 51 -3.91 1.59 6.52
CA VAL A 51 -3.03 2.77 6.41
C VAL A 51 -3.48 3.83 7.40
N ARG A 52 -2.52 4.46 8.10
CA ARG A 52 -2.80 5.65 8.94
C ARG A 52 -2.85 6.89 8.06
N LYS A 53 -3.95 7.64 8.13
CA LYS A 53 -4.09 8.94 7.46
C LYS A 53 -3.16 9.94 8.15
N GLY A 54 -2.01 10.22 7.54
CA GLY A 54 -1.01 11.17 7.99
C GLY A 54 0.01 11.39 6.89
N GLN A 55 0.75 12.49 6.93
CA GLN A 55 1.96 12.66 6.13
C GLN A 55 3.16 12.64 7.08
N PRO A 56 4.06 11.65 6.97
CA PRO A 56 4.12 10.60 5.95
C PRO A 56 3.09 9.45 6.13
N LEU A 57 2.73 8.79 5.02
CA LEU A 57 1.83 7.63 4.99
C LEU A 57 2.55 6.40 5.55
N GLN A 58 1.85 5.61 6.36
CA GLN A 58 2.39 4.41 6.99
C GLN A 58 1.34 3.31 7.14
N LEU A 59 1.79 2.06 7.08
CA LEU A 59 0.97 0.89 7.43
C LEU A 59 0.67 0.88 8.93
N THR A 60 -0.50 0.36 9.30
CA THR A 60 -0.75 -0.04 10.69
C THR A 60 0.03 -1.31 11.03
N ALA A 61 0.26 -1.55 12.33
CA ALA A 61 0.91 -2.78 12.79
C ALA A 61 0.16 -4.04 12.32
N ALA A 62 -1.18 -4.01 12.35
CA ALA A 62 -2.03 -5.09 11.88
C ALA A 62 -1.86 -5.34 10.38
N ALA A 63 -1.85 -4.28 9.55
CA ALA A 63 -1.64 -4.42 8.11
C ALA A 63 -0.28 -4.99 7.77
N ARG A 64 0.77 -4.53 8.46
CA ARG A 64 2.12 -5.06 8.28
C ARG A 64 2.18 -6.54 8.63
N ALA A 65 1.57 -6.97 9.74
CA ALA A 65 1.48 -8.38 10.10
C ALA A 65 0.70 -9.21 9.06
N ALA A 66 -0.42 -8.69 8.55
CA ALA A 66 -1.24 -9.37 7.54
C ALA A 66 -0.48 -9.54 6.22
N ILE A 67 0.23 -8.52 5.74
CA ILE A 67 1.05 -8.60 4.53
C ILE A 67 2.20 -9.59 4.73
N ALA A 68 2.88 -9.55 5.88
CA ALA A 68 3.95 -10.49 6.20
C ALA A 68 3.43 -11.95 6.23
N ALA A 69 2.29 -12.19 6.87
CA ALA A 69 1.65 -13.51 6.91
C ALA A 69 1.23 -13.97 5.50
N GLY A 70 0.67 -13.08 4.69
CA GLY A 70 0.32 -13.37 3.29
C GLY A 70 1.54 -13.74 2.45
N ARG A 71 2.66 -13.00 2.59
CA ARG A 71 3.93 -13.30 1.92
C ARG A 71 4.56 -14.62 2.39
N ALA A 72 4.44 -14.94 3.67
CA ALA A 72 4.92 -16.21 4.23
C ALA A 72 4.09 -17.41 3.73
N ALA A 73 2.77 -17.23 3.60
CA ALA A 73 1.86 -18.27 3.09
C ALA A 73 1.98 -18.46 1.57
N HIS A 74 2.25 -17.39 0.81
CA HIS A 74 2.41 -17.43 -0.64
C HIS A 74 3.56 -16.54 -1.12
N PRO A 75 4.81 -17.05 -1.10
CA PRO A 75 5.99 -16.30 -1.53
C PRO A 75 5.90 -15.82 -2.99
N ALA A 76 5.18 -16.54 -3.85
CA ALA A 76 5.05 -16.26 -5.28
C ALA A 76 3.90 -15.29 -5.64
N ALA A 77 3.02 -14.93 -4.71
CA ALA A 77 1.80 -14.15 -5.03
C ALA A 77 2.00 -12.62 -5.09
N VAL A 78 3.18 -12.13 -4.75
CA VAL A 78 3.46 -10.68 -4.64
C VAL A 78 4.43 -10.16 -5.73
N ALA A 79 4.94 -11.06 -6.57
CA ALA A 79 5.87 -10.75 -7.66
C ALA A 79 5.21 -10.70 -9.06
N ALA A 80 3.87 -10.71 -9.14
CA ALA A 80 3.11 -10.67 -10.39
C ALA A 80 2.43 -9.32 -10.62
#